data_AF-A0A527E5I9-F1
#
_entry.id   AF-A0A527E5I9-F1
#
_cell.length_a   1.000
_cell.length_b   1.000
_cell.length_c   1.000
_cell.angle_alpha   90.00
_cell.angle_beta   90.00
_cell.angle_gamma   90.00
#
_symmetry.space_group_name_H-M   'P 1'
#
loop_
_entity.id
_entity.type
_entity.pdbx_description
1 polymer ?
#
loop_
_entity_poly.entity_id
_entity_poly.type
_entity_poly.pdbx_seq_one_letter_code
_entity_poly.pdbx_strand_id
1 'polypeptide(L)'
;PEGTRRAPGDEPAYKYGIVEIYAQLGVPVVPVAHVAGLYWPRRKFLRYPGTVKARFLPPIPPGLSKDEFMARLIGETEAACDQFLIDAARGPNPPALPSTAVKRLQELDTAARTKV
;
A
#
# COMPACT_ATOMS: atom_id res chain seq x y z
N PRO A 1 7.87 -4.10 3.03
CA PRO A 1 8.32 -5.18 3.95
C PRO A 1 7.92 -6.61 3.53
N GLU A 2 7.19 -6.78 2.42
CA GLU A 2 6.67 -8.08 1.97
C GLU A 2 7.71 -8.97 1.28
N GLY A 3 8.84 -8.40 0.87
CA GLY A 3 9.95 -9.11 0.22
C GLY A 3 9.72 -9.51 -1.24
N THR A 4 8.51 -9.38 -1.79
CA THR A 4 8.25 -9.42 -3.24
C THR A 4 7.12 -8.47 -3.59
N ARG A 5 7.04 -8.00 -4.84
CA ARG A 5 5.92 -7.17 -5.32
C ARG A 5 4.62 -7.98 -5.32
N ARG A 6 3.53 -7.45 -4.78
CA ARG A 6 2.17 -8.00 -4.96
C ARG A 6 1.40 -7.28 -6.05
N ALA A 7 0.27 -7.86 -6.45
CA ALA A 7 -0.64 -7.19 -7.37
C ALA A 7 -1.28 -6.00 -6.65
N PRO A 8 -1.53 -4.86 -7.33
CA PRO A 8 -2.25 -3.74 -6.75
C PRO A 8 -3.61 -4.17 -6.18
N GLY A 9 -3.92 -3.73 -4.96
CA GLY A 9 -5.16 -4.06 -4.24
C GLY A 9 -5.24 -5.50 -3.72
N ASP A 10 -4.16 -6.28 -3.78
CA ASP A 10 -4.09 -7.60 -3.16
C ASP A 10 -3.85 -7.49 -1.65
N GLU A 11 -4.16 -8.55 -0.91
CA GLU A 11 -4.00 -8.55 0.55
C GLU A 11 -2.51 -8.35 0.94
N PRO A 12 -2.19 -7.47 1.91
CA PRO A 12 -0.81 -7.24 2.33
C PRO A 12 -0.24 -8.47 3.04
N ALA A 13 1.03 -8.82 2.77
CA ALA A 13 1.74 -9.86 3.53
C ALA A 13 3.09 -9.39 4.03
N TYR A 14 3.04 -8.56 5.06
CA TYR A 14 4.22 -7.97 5.66
C TYR A 14 4.98 -9.05 6.43
N LYS A 15 6.29 -9.12 6.22
CA LYS A 15 7.15 -10.06 6.92
C LYS A 15 7.56 -9.50 8.28
N TYR A 16 7.65 -10.38 9.27
CA TYR A 16 7.96 -10.00 10.65
C TYR A 16 9.36 -9.40 10.86
N GLY A 17 10.31 -9.61 9.93
CA GLY A 17 11.67 -9.09 10.06
C GLY A 17 11.77 -7.57 10.26
N ILE A 18 10.81 -6.79 9.73
CA ILE A 18 10.78 -5.33 9.96
C ILE A 18 10.49 -4.98 11.43
N VAL A 19 9.69 -5.79 12.11
CA VAL A 19 9.30 -5.60 13.51
C VAL A 19 10.51 -5.78 14.42
N GLU A 20 11.35 -6.79 14.15
CA GLU A 20 12.58 -7.02 14.91
C GLU A 20 13.59 -5.88 14.70
N ILE A 21 13.77 -5.42 13.47
CA ILE A 21 14.67 -4.30 13.16
C ILE A 21 14.21 -3.04 13.90
N TYR A 22 12.92 -2.72 13.86
CA TYR A 22 12.35 -1.57 14.56
C TYR A 22 12.58 -1.66 16.09
N ALA A 23 12.30 -2.83 16.67
CA ALA A 23 12.41 -3.04 18.12
C ALA A 23 13.87 -2.96 18.62
N GLN A 24 14.85 -3.37 17.82
CA GLN A 24 16.25 -3.42 18.23
C GLN A 24 17.00 -2.10 18.00
N LEU A 25 16.66 -1.36 16.94
CA LEU A 25 17.44 -0.18 16.55
C LEU A 25 17.02 1.11 17.24
N GLY A 26 15.78 1.21 17.74
CA GLY A 26 15.31 2.42 18.44
C GLY A 26 15.29 3.67 17.56
N VAL A 27 15.19 3.51 16.24
CA VAL A 27 15.12 4.62 15.27
C VAL A 27 13.72 4.74 14.66
N PRO A 28 13.30 5.94 14.24
CA PRO A 28 12.02 6.12 13.56
C PRO A 28 11.95 5.34 12.24
N VAL A 29 10.77 4.83 11.90
CA VAL A 29 10.50 4.18 10.61
C VAL A 29 9.60 5.10 9.78
N VAL A 30 10.01 5.41 8.55
CA VAL A 30 9.21 6.22 7.62
C VAL A 30 8.54 5.28 6.60
N PRO A 31 7.22 5.06 6.67
CA PRO A 31 6.53 4.26 5.68
C PRO A 31 6.48 4.99 4.34
N VAL A 32 6.58 4.25 3.24
CA VAL A 32 6.47 4.79 1.88
C VAL A 32 5.42 4.00 1.11
N ALA A 33 4.33 4.68 0.74
CA ALA A 33 3.24 4.10 -0.02
C ALA A 33 3.38 4.42 -1.50
N HIS A 34 3.14 3.44 -2.38
CA HIS A 34 3.10 3.63 -3.83
C HIS A 34 2.35 2.48 -4.52
N VAL A 35 1.75 2.74 -5.68
CA VAL A 35 0.97 1.74 -6.47
C VAL A 35 1.54 1.52 -7.88
N ALA A 36 2.87 1.45 -7.98
CA ALA A 36 3.57 1.32 -9.26
C ALA A 36 3.11 0.12 -10.11
N GLY A 37 2.61 -0.94 -9.46
CA GLY A 37 2.13 -2.15 -10.12
C GLY A 37 0.94 -1.94 -11.06
N LEU A 38 0.21 -0.82 -10.94
CA LEU A 38 -0.86 -0.45 -11.88
C LEU A 38 -0.30 -0.13 -13.27
N TYR A 39 0.87 0.51 -13.31
CA TYR A 39 1.52 0.91 -14.56
C TYR A 39 2.52 -0.14 -15.02
N TRP A 40 3.25 -0.76 -14.08
CA TRP A 40 4.31 -1.73 -14.36
C TRP A 40 3.97 -3.09 -13.70
N PRO A 41 3.09 -3.90 -14.31
CA PRO A 41 2.64 -5.16 -13.73
C PRO A 41 3.78 -6.16 -13.48
N ARG A 42 3.65 -6.92 -12.39
CA ARG A 42 4.60 -7.98 -12.05
C ARG A 42 4.63 -9.04 -13.14
N ARG A 43 5.84 -9.48 -13.53
CA ARG A 43 6.09 -10.56 -14.51
C ARG A 43 5.48 -10.31 -15.90
N LYS A 44 5.29 -9.06 -16.30
CA LYS A 44 4.91 -8.68 -17.67
C LYS A 44 5.94 -7.72 -18.26
N PHE A 45 6.18 -7.83 -19.57
CA PHE A 45 6.98 -6.84 -20.31
C PHE A 45 6.19 -5.55 -20.60
N LEU A 46 4.86 -5.62 -20.51
CA LEU A 46 3.96 -4.50 -20.73
C LEU A 46 4.13 -3.44 -19.64
N ARG A 47 4.22 -2.17 -20.06
CA ARG A 47 4.30 -0.99 -19.21
C ARG A 47 3.28 0.01 -19.73
N TYR A 48 2.32 0.37 -18.89
CA TYR A 48 1.33 1.39 -19.23
C TYR A 48 1.93 2.79 -19.03
N PRO A 49 1.66 3.74 -19.93
CA PRO A 49 2.04 5.13 -19.73
C PRO A 49 1.30 5.72 -18.53
N GLY A 50 1.96 6.61 -17.79
CA GLY A 50 1.39 7.27 -16.62
C GLY A 50 2.45 7.71 -15.63
N THR A 51 2.02 8.31 -14.53
CA THR A 51 2.89 8.79 -13.46
C THR A 51 2.76 7.90 -12.23
N VAL A 52 3.84 7.23 -11.85
CA VAL A 52 3.92 6.51 -10.58
C VAL A 52 4.11 7.52 -9.47
N LYS A 53 3.13 7.63 -8.59
CA LYS A 53 3.21 8.46 -7.39
C LYS A 53 3.68 7.62 -6.20
N ALA A 54 4.48 8.25 -5.33
CA ALA A 54 4.87 7.71 -4.04
C ALA A 54 4.64 8.78 -2.97
N ARG A 55 4.33 8.35 -1.75
CA ARG A 55 4.14 9.23 -0.60
C ARG A 55 4.97 8.72 0.56
N PHE A 56 5.84 9.60 1.07
CA PHE A 56 6.47 9.40 2.38
C PHE A 56 5.43 9.77 3.45
N LEU A 57 5.14 8.83 4.34
CA LEU A 57 4.19 9.02 5.43
C LEU A 57 4.89 9.60 6.66
N PRO A 58 4.14 10.13 7.65
CA PRO A 58 4.73 10.56 8.91
C PRO A 58 5.60 9.46 9.53
N PRO A 59 6.74 9.80 10.15
CA PRO A 59 7.57 8.82 10.82
C PRO A 59 6.81 8.15 11.97
N ILE A 60 6.92 6.82 12.05
CA ILE A 60 6.53 6.06 13.23
C ILE A 60 7.69 6.14 14.22
N PRO A 61 7.52 6.83 15.37
CA PRO A 61 8.59 6.96 16.36
C PRO A 61 8.86 5.61 17.03
N PRO A 62 10.07 5.41 17.59
CA PRO A 62 10.38 4.21 18.38
C PRO A 62 9.54 4.17 19.67
N GLY A 63 9.45 2.98 20.28
CA GLY A 63 8.84 2.77 21.60
C GLY A 63 7.46 2.10 21.60
N LEU A 64 6.84 1.92 20.43
CA LEU A 64 5.64 1.08 20.29
C LEU A 64 5.96 -0.40 20.54
N SER A 65 4.96 -1.16 21.01
CA SER A 65 5.07 -2.63 21.02
C SER A 65 5.15 -3.20 19.61
N LYS A 66 5.62 -4.43 19.49
CA LYS A 66 5.77 -5.14 18.21
C LYS A 66 4.47 -5.21 17.43
N ASP A 67 3.37 -5.51 18.11
CA ASP A 67 2.04 -5.65 17.49
C ASP A 67 1.46 -4.30 17.08
N GLU A 68 1.58 -3.28 17.94
CA GLU A 68 1.15 -1.91 17.62
C GLU A 68 1.92 -1.33 16.44
N PHE A 69 3.25 -1.53 16.41
CA PHE A 69 4.08 -1.10 15.30
C PHE A 69 3.64 -1.76 13.99
N MET A 70 3.45 -3.08 13.99
CA MET A 70 3.05 -3.83 12.80
C MET A 70 1.67 -3.39 12.30
N ALA A 71 0.69 -3.29 13.20
CA ALA A 71 -0.66 -2.86 12.88
C ALA A 71 -0.67 -1.43 12.31
N ARG A 72 0.08 -0.52 12.93
CA ARG A 72 0.21 0.87 12.48
C ARG A 72 0.89 0.97 11.12
N LEU A 73 2.00 0.26 10.93
CA LEU A 73 2.75 0.24 9.68
C LEU A 73 1.87 -0.24 8.51
N ILE A 74 1.15 -1.35 8.69
CA ILE A 74 0.22 -1.89 7.68
C ILE A 74 -0.91 -0.89 7.46
N GLY A 75 -1.60 -0.47 8.53
CA GLY A 75 -2.76 0.40 8.43
C GLY A 75 -2.48 1.72 7.71
N GLU A 76 -1.40 2.41 8.08
CA GLU A 76 -1.03 3.69 7.46
C GLU A 76 -0.58 3.52 6.00
N THR A 77 0.24 2.49 5.72
CA THR A 77 0.76 2.26 4.37
C THR A 77 -0.33 1.82 3.41
N GLU A 78 -1.17 0.86 3.81
CA GLU A 78 -2.25 0.35 2.96
C GLU A 78 -3.34 1.40 2.76
N ALA A 79 -3.69 2.20 3.77
CA ALA A 79 -4.63 3.31 3.58
C ALA A 79 -4.11 4.33 2.55
N ALA A 80 -2.81 4.62 2.54
CA ALA A 80 -2.22 5.51 1.54
C ALA A 80 -2.15 4.88 0.15
N CYS A 81 -1.88 3.57 0.05
CA CYS A 81 -1.95 2.82 -1.20
C CYS A 81 -3.38 2.78 -1.77
N ASP A 82 -4.38 2.56 -0.93
CA ASP A 82 -5.79 2.58 -1.31
C ASP A 82 -6.20 3.95 -1.87
N GLN A 83 -5.73 5.05 -1.27
CA GLN A 83 -5.97 6.39 -1.82
C GLN A 83 -5.35 6.55 -3.21
N PHE A 84 -4.12 6.09 -3.42
CA PHE A 84 -3.53 6.14 -4.75
C PHE A 84 -4.25 5.25 -5.77
N LEU A 85 -4.78 4.10 -5.33
CA LEU A 85 -5.58 3.24 -6.19
C LEU A 85 -6.89 3.93 -6.60
N ILE A 86 -7.58 4.57 -5.67
CA ILE A 86 -8.79 5.37 -5.94
C ILE A 86 -8.48 6.50 -6.92
N ASP A 87 -7.42 7.27 -6.65
CA ASP A 87 -6.99 8.39 -7.50
C ASP A 87 -6.66 7.93 -8.92
N ALA A 88 -5.96 6.80 -9.05
CA ALA A 88 -5.60 6.24 -10.36
C ALA A 88 -6.84 5.75 -11.12
N ALA A 89 -7.78 5.11 -10.42
CA ALA A 89 -9.01 4.58 -11.02
C ALA A 89 -9.98 5.69 -11.46
N ARG A 90 -10.02 6.81 -10.74
CA ARG A 90 -10.89 7.97 -11.03
C ARG A 90 -10.20 9.03 -11.89
N GLY A 91 -8.93 8.83 -12.23
CA GLY A 91 -8.13 9.74 -13.04
C GLY A 91 -8.58 9.80 -14.51
N PRO A 92 -8.07 10.76 -15.29
CA PRO A 92 -8.50 10.98 -16.67
C PRO A 92 -8.09 9.85 -17.64
N ASN A 93 -7.06 9.08 -17.29
CA ASN A 93 -6.60 7.94 -18.08
C ASN A 93 -6.16 6.80 -17.14
N PRO A 94 -7.12 6.01 -16.61
CA PRO A 94 -6.80 4.94 -15.69
C PRO A 94 -6.06 3.82 -16.43
N PRO A 95 -4.98 3.25 -15.86
CA PRO A 95 -4.36 2.07 -16.42
C PRO A 95 -5.32 0.87 -16.32
N ALA A 96 -5.07 -0.18 -17.10
CA ALA A 96 -5.85 -1.40 -17.00
C ALA A 96 -5.75 -2.00 -15.58
N LEU A 97 -6.86 -1.99 -14.85
CA LEU A 97 -6.90 -2.44 -13.46
C LEU A 97 -6.92 -3.98 -13.41
N PRO A 98 -6.04 -4.63 -12.63
CA PRO A 98 -6.13 -6.07 -12.37
C PRO A 98 -7.38 -6.39 -11.54
N SER A 99 -7.82 -7.65 -11.58
CA SER A 99 -8.99 -8.11 -10.82
C SER A 99 -8.89 -7.86 -9.31
N THR A 100 -7.70 -7.95 -8.73
CA THR A 100 -7.42 -7.61 -7.32
C THR A 100 -7.71 -6.14 -7.02
N ALA A 101 -7.30 -5.24 -7.90
CA ALA A 101 -7.55 -3.80 -7.75
C ALA A 101 -9.04 -3.46 -7.88
N VAL A 102 -9.73 -4.10 -8.84
CA VAL A 102 -11.19 -3.95 -9.01
C VAL A 102 -11.93 -4.41 -7.76
N LYS A 103 -11.58 -5.60 -7.25
CA LYS A 103 -12.16 -6.14 -6.01
C LYS A 103 -11.94 -5.18 -4.84
N ARG A 104 -10.72 -4.69 -4.66
CA ARG A 104 -10.38 -3.76 -3.58
C ARG A 104 -11.18 -2.46 -3.65
N LEU A 105 -11.34 -1.89 -4.84
CA LEU A 105 -12.16 -0.69 -5.03
C LEU A 105 -13.63 -0.92 -4.62
N GLN A 106 -14.20 -2.09 -4.96
CA GLN A 106 -15.56 -2.45 -4.54
C GLN A 106 -15.69 -2.56 -3.02
N GLU A 107 -14.70 -3.17 -2.35
CA GLU A 107 -14.63 -3.24 -0.88
C GLU A 107 -14.58 -1.85 -0.25
N LEU A 108 -13.75 -0.96 -0.80
CA LEU A 108 -13.60 0.43 -0.33
C LEU A 108 -14.88 1.25 -0.52
N ASP A 109 -15.54 1.12 -1.67
CA ASP A 109 -16.82 1.79 -1.94
C ASP A 109 -17.93 1.27 -1.00
N THR A 110 -17.93 -0.03 -0.71
CA THR A 110 -18.87 -0.65 0.25
C THR A 110 -18.62 -0.12 1.66
N ALA A 111 -17.37 -0.11 2.11
CA ALA A 111 -16.99 0.40 3.43
C ALA A 111 -17.31 1.90 3.59
N ALA A 112 -17.22 2.69 2.52
CA ALA A 112 -17.62 4.10 2.53
C ALA A 112 -19.14 4.27 2.70
N ARG A 113 -19.96 3.43 2.09
CA ARG A 113 -21.43 3.48 2.19
C ARG A 113 -21.95 3.06 3.56
N THR A 114 -21.31 2.10 4.23
CA THR A 114 -21.69 1.65 5.58
C THR A 114 -21.37 2.67 6.67
N LYS A 115 -20.50 3.65 6.40
CA LYS A 115 -20.14 4.73 7.34
C LYS A 115 -21.09 5.94 7.27
N VAL A 116 -22.12 5.91 6.42
CA VAL A 116 -23.19 6.93 6.29
C VAL A 116 -24.46 6.42 6.95
#